data_AF-A0A7C9RJP7-F1
#
_entry.id   AF-A0A7C9RJP7-F1
#
_cell.length_a   1.000
_cell.length_b   1.000
_cell.length_c   1.000
_cell.angle_alpha   90.00
_cell.angle_beta   90.00
_cell.angle_gamma   90.00
#
_symmetry.space_group_name_H-M   'P 1'
#
loop_
_entity.id
_entity.type
_entity.pdbx_description
1 polymer ?
#
loop_
_entity_poly.entity_id
_entity_poly.type
_entity_poly.pdbx_seq_one_letter_code
_entity_poly.pdbx_strand_id
1 'polypeptide(L)' 'MSDSLERLYHAVIAAKDLDPATSRTARLFQRGPAKMAKKLAEEAIEVVIDAV' A
#
# COMPACT_ATOMS: atom_id res chain seq x y z
N MET A 1 10.54 7.50 -15.67
CA MET A 1 9.32 7.36 -14.84
C MET A 1 8.87 5.91 -14.68
N SER A 2 8.91 5.07 -15.72
CA SER A 2 8.55 3.64 -15.64
C SER A 2 9.34 2.88 -14.56
N ASP A 3 10.65 3.11 -14.52
CA ASP A 3 11.59 2.44 -13.62
C ASP A 3 11.28 2.66 -12.11
N SER A 4 10.80 3.83 -11.69
CA SER A 4 10.50 4.09 -10.27
C SER A 4 9.28 3.33 -9.76
N LEU A 5 8.23 3.19 -10.57
CA LEU A 5 7.03 2.43 -10.20
C LEU A 5 7.32 0.93 -10.18
N GLU A 6 8.16 0.45 -11.10
CA GLU A 6 8.58 -0.95 -11.15
C GLU A 6 9.44 -1.31 -9.92
N ARG A 7 10.40 -0.45 -9.54
CA ARG A 7 11.14 -0.64 -8.27
C ARG A 7 10.23 -0.63 -7.05
N LEU A 8 9.27 0.29 -6.98
CA LEU A 8 8.30 0.33 -5.88
C LEU A 8 7.48 -0.95 -5.84
N TYR A 9 6.99 -1.42 -6.99
CA TYR A 9 6.24 -2.67 -7.09
C TYR A 9 7.09 -3.84 -6.55
N HIS A 10 8.33 -4.00 -7.00
CA HIS A 10 9.22 -5.04 -6.48
C HIS A 10 9.47 -4.92 -4.98
N ALA A 11 9.63 -3.71 -4.45
CA ALA A 11 9.77 -3.49 -3.01
C ALA A 11 8.50 -3.88 -2.24
N VAL A 12 7.31 -3.57 -2.76
CA VAL A 12 6.03 -3.98 -2.15
C VAL A 12 5.88 -5.51 -2.15
N ILE A 13 6.21 -6.17 -3.27
CA ILE A 13 6.17 -7.64 -3.37
C ILE A 13 7.15 -8.27 -2.39
N ALA A 14 8.39 -7.77 -2.28
CA ALA A 14 9.35 -8.26 -1.30
C ALA A 14 8.88 -8.02 0.15
N ALA A 15 8.24 -6.88 0.42
CA ALA A 15 7.79 -6.50 1.76
C ALA A 15 6.51 -7.22 2.22
N LYS A 16 5.82 -7.93 1.31
CA LYS A 16 4.58 -8.67 1.57
C LYS A 16 4.79 -9.79 2.61
N ASP A 17 5.91 -10.50 2.53
CA ASP A 17 6.18 -11.70 3.33
C ASP A 17 7.08 -11.43 4.55
N LEU A 18 7.35 -10.14 4.86
CA LEU A 18 8.09 -9.73 6.05
C LEU A 18 7.25 -9.88 7.33
N ASP A 19 7.88 -9.73 8.49
CA ASP A 19 7.18 -9.70 9.78
C ASP A 19 6.15 -8.55 9.85
N PRO A 20 4.84 -8.85 10.00
CA PRO A 20 3.79 -7.85 10.14
C PRO A 20 3.99 -6.88 11.30
N ALA A 21 4.73 -7.26 12.35
CA ALA A 21 5.01 -6.36 13.48
C ALA A 21 5.93 -5.20 13.09
N THR A 22 6.75 -5.37 12.05
CA THR A 22 7.73 -4.36 11.59
C THR A 22 7.39 -3.79 10.20
N SER A 23 6.69 -4.54 9.34
CA SER A 23 6.30 -4.13 7.99
C SER A 23 4.81 -3.71 7.90
N ARG A 24 4.56 -2.47 7.47
CA ARG A 24 3.19 -2.00 7.18
C ARG A 24 2.56 -2.78 6.03
N THR A 25 3.35 -3.08 4.99
CA THR A 25 2.91 -3.84 3.83
C THR A 25 2.45 -5.24 4.24
N ALA A 26 3.29 -6.00 4.95
CA ALA A 26 2.94 -7.33 5.43
C ALA A 26 1.69 -7.33 6.32
N ARG A 27 1.58 -6.33 7.22
CA ARG A 27 0.40 -6.16 8.08
C ARG A 27 -0.88 -5.88 7.28
N LEU A 28 -0.76 -5.13 6.19
CA LEU A 28 -1.90 -4.86 5.32
C LEU A 28 -2.31 -6.13 4.54
N PHE A 29 -1.34 -6.90 4.04
CA PHE A 29 -1.58 -8.21 3.41
C PHE A 29 -2.23 -9.23 4.35
N GLN A 30 -1.78 -9.32 5.59
CA GLN A 30 -2.39 -10.18 6.61
C GLN A 30 -3.86 -9.83 6.87
N ARG A 31 -4.22 -8.55 6.81
CA ARG A 31 -5.61 -8.07 7.01
C ARG A 31 -6.52 -8.25 5.78
N GLY A 32 -5.95 -8.64 4.64
CA GLY A 32 -6.68 -9.03 3.45
C GLY A 32 -7.27 -7.89 2.60
N PRO A 33 -7.90 -8.25 1.46
CA PRO A 33 -8.30 -7.30 0.42
C PRO A 33 -9.31 -6.24 0.88
N ALA A 34 -10.23 -6.58 1.79
CA ALA A 34 -11.22 -5.63 2.30
C ALA A 34 -10.56 -4.44 3.02
N LYS A 35 -9.50 -4.71 3.82
CA LYS A 35 -8.78 -3.64 4.50
C LYS A 35 -7.92 -2.80 3.55
N MET A 36 -7.34 -3.43 2.51
CA MET A 36 -6.64 -2.71 1.44
C MET A 36 -7.58 -1.78 0.68
N ALA A 37 -8.75 -2.28 0.27
CA ALA A 37 -9.75 -1.50 -0.45
C ALA A 37 -10.23 -0.31 0.39
N LYS A 38 -10.47 -0.51 1.69
CA LYS A 38 -10.78 0.59 2.61
C LYS A 38 -9.67 1.65 2.63
N LYS A 39 -8.40 1.23 2.71
CA LYS A 39 -7.29 2.19 2.76
C LYS A 39 -7.10 2.94 1.44
N LEU A 40 -7.30 2.26 0.31
CA LEU A 40 -7.31 2.90 -1.00
C LEU A 40 -8.40 3.99 -1.09
N ALA A 41 -9.60 3.71 -0.59
CA ALA A 41 -10.68 4.70 -0.57
C ALA A 41 -10.38 5.88 0.37
N GLU A 42 -9.79 5.63 1.56
CA GLU A 42 -9.34 6.68 2.48
C GLU A 42 -8.35 7.64 1.78
N GLU A 43 -7.30 7.12 1.15
CA GLU A 43 -6.29 7.94 0.45
C GLU A 43 -6.86 8.66 -0.76
N ALA A 44 -7.78 8.02 -1.51
CA ALA A 44 -8.42 8.68 -2.66
C ALA A 44 -9.25 9.89 -2.23
N ILE A 45 -9.92 9.83 -1.08
CA ILE A 45 -10.66 10.97 -0.52
C ILE A 45 -9.70 12.07 -0.07
N GLU A 46 -8.61 11.70 0.62
CA GLU A 46 -7.57 12.65 1.05
C GLU A 46 -6.99 13.41 -0.15
N VAL A 47 -6.67 12.71 -1.25
CA VAL A 47 -6.18 13.33 -2.50
C VAL A 47 -7.19 14.34 -3.08
N VAL A 48 -8.49 14.03 -3.07
CA VAL A 48 -9.52 14.96 -3.56
C VAL A 48 -9.60 16.21 -2.70
N ILE A 49 -9.51 16.06 -1.37
CA ILE A 49 -9.55 17.18 -0.42
C ILE A 49 -8.30 18.05 -0.56
N ASP A 50 -7.12 17.46 -0.71
CA ASP A 50 -5.85 18.20 -0.83
C ASP A 50 -5.72 18.93 -2.18
N ALA A 51 -6.48 18.50 -3.19
CA ALA A 51 -6.45 19.09 -4.52
C ALA A 51 -7.38 20.31 -4.70
N VAL A 52 -8.24 20.63 -3.71
CA VAL A 52 -9.16 21.77 -3.72
C VAL A 52 -8.73 22.87 -2.76
#